data_AF-A0A377BBY5-F1
#
_entry.id   AF-A0A377BBY5-F1
#
_cell.length_a   1.000
_cell.length_b   1.000
_cell.length_c   1.000
_cell.angle_alpha   90.00
_cell.angle_beta   90.00
_cell.angle_gamma   90.00
#
_symmetry.space_group_name_H-M   'P 1'
#
loop_
_entity.id
_entity.type
_entity.pdbx_description
1 polymer ?
#
loop_
_entity_poly.entity_id
_entity_poly.type
_entity_poly.pdbx_seq_one_letter_code
_entity_poly.pdbx_strand_id
1 'polypeptide(L)' 'MTELYRHLGADTDVPAGDIGVGGREVGFMAGMMKKLSNNTACVFTGKGLSFGGSLIRPEATGYGLVYFTEAMLKTPRYGF' A
#
# COMPACT_ATOMS: atom_id res chain seq x y z
N MET A 1 8.76 -14.13 5.22
CA MET A 1 8.47 -14.39 3.80
C MET A 1 8.61 -15.84 3.38
N THR A 2 9.63 -16.58 3.83
CA THR A 2 9.77 -18.02 3.55
C THR A 2 8.53 -18.85 3.83
N GLU A 3 7.73 -18.45 4.81
CA GLU A 3 6.43 -19.09 5.05
C GLU A 3 5.28 -18.35 4.34
N LEU A 4 5.12 -17.06 4.61
CA LEU A 4 3.97 -16.27 4.14
C LEU A 4 3.76 -16.29 2.61
N TYR A 5 4.83 -16.41 1.80
CA TYR A 5 4.74 -16.29 0.33
C TYR A 5 3.75 -17.28 -0.32
N ARG A 6 3.54 -18.46 0.26
CA ARG A 6 2.65 -19.49 -0.28
C ARG A 6 1.15 -19.17 -0.10
N HIS A 7 0.85 -18.11 0.66
CA HIS A 7 -0.50 -17.64 0.96
C HIS A 7 -0.80 -16.29 0.31
N LEU A 8 0.19 -15.65 -0.32
CA LEU A 8 0.03 -14.35 -0.98
C LEU A 8 -0.09 -14.51 -2.49
N GLY A 9 -0.67 -13.50 -3.13
CA GLY A 9 -0.82 -13.46 -4.57
C GLY A 9 -1.45 -12.15 -5.01
N ALA A 10 -1.17 -11.71 -6.23
CA ALA A 10 -1.72 -10.46 -6.75
C ALA A 10 -3.26 -10.44 -6.77
N ASP A 11 -3.87 -11.63 -6.89
CA ASP A 11 -5.32 -11.85 -6.90
C ASP A 11 -5.80 -12.65 -5.67
N THR A 12 -4.96 -12.78 -4.63
CA THR A 12 -5.27 -13.56 -3.42
C THR A 12 -5.20 -12.68 -2.17
N ASP A 13 -4.01 -12.16 -1.87
CA ASP A 13 -3.74 -11.32 -0.71
C ASP A 13 -2.50 -10.45 -1.00
N VAL A 14 -2.65 -9.14 -0.79
CA VAL A 14 -1.68 -8.10 -1.16
C VAL A 14 -1.37 -7.24 0.07
N PRO A 15 -0.35 -7.61 0.88
CA PRO A 15 -0.04 -6.89 2.10
C PRO A 15 0.62 -5.51 1.86
N ALA A 16 0.74 -4.75 2.95
CA ALA A 16 1.34 -3.42 3.00
C ALA A 16 2.26 -3.25 4.22
N GLY A 17 2.73 -2.02 4.45
CA GLY A 17 3.45 -1.65 5.68
C GLY A 17 2.52 -1.13 6.78
N ASP A 18 3.02 -1.11 8.02
CA ASP A 18 2.37 -0.60 9.22
C ASP A 18 3.46 -0.26 10.27
N ILE A 19 3.11 -0.02 11.54
CA ILE A 19 4.03 0.16 12.66
C ILE A 19 5.03 -1.01 12.70
N GLY A 20 6.32 -0.68 12.61
CA GLY A 20 7.41 -1.65 12.57
C GLY A 20 7.71 -2.25 11.19
N VAL A 21 6.91 -1.93 10.16
CA VAL A 21 7.09 -2.39 8.78
C VAL A 21 7.02 -1.20 7.83
N GLY A 22 8.17 -0.56 7.60
CA GLY A 22 8.31 0.56 6.68
C GLY A 22 8.69 0.15 5.26
N GLY A 23 9.08 1.13 4.45
CA GLY A 23 9.52 0.89 3.06
C GLY A 23 10.72 -0.05 2.95
N ARG A 24 11.59 -0.08 3.97
CA ARG A 24 12.73 -1.00 4.04
C ARG A 24 12.25 -2.45 4.16
N GLU A 25 11.39 -2.74 5.12
CA GLU A 25 10.86 -4.08 5.38
C GLU A 25 10.02 -4.57 4.20
N VAL A 26 9.15 -3.71 3.65
CA VAL A 26 8.37 -4.02 2.43
C VAL A 26 9.30 -4.37 1.26
N GLY A 27 10.42 -3.64 1.09
CA GLY A 27 11.43 -3.95 0.08
C GLY A 27 12.03 -5.35 0.24
N PHE A 28 12.45 -5.71 1.45
CA PHE A 28 12.97 -7.05 1.74
C PHE A 28 11.92 -8.14 1.50
N MET A 29 10.67 -7.90 1.90
CA MET A 29 9.60 -8.87 1.74
C MET A 29 9.18 -9.07 0.28
N ALA A 30 8.98 -7.98 -0.47
CA ALA A 30 8.66 -8.04 -1.89
C ALA A 30 9.79 -8.68 -2.72
N GLY A 31 11.06 -8.40 -2.36
CA GLY A 31 12.21 -9.05 -2.98
C GLY A 31 12.22 -10.56 -2.75
N MET A 32 11.98 -11.01 -1.52
CA MET A 32 11.92 -12.44 -1.19
C MET A 32 10.68 -13.12 -1.80
N MET A 33 9.53 -12.43 -1.86
CA MET A 33 8.33 -12.90 -2.56
C MET A 33 8.65 -13.20 -4.02
N LYS A 34 9.26 -12.25 -4.71
CA LYS A 34 9.67 -12.41 -6.12
C LYS A 34 10.65 -13.57 -6.29
N LYS A 35 11.63 -13.70 -5.39
CA LYS A 35 12.63 -14.78 -5.45
C LYS A 35 12.02 -16.17 -5.28
N LEU A 36 11.13 -16.36 -4.30
CA LEU A 36 10.54 -17.66 -3.97
C LEU A 36 9.46 -18.08 -4.96
N SER A 37 8.62 -17.14 -5.40
CA SER A 37 7.52 -17.42 -6.33
C SER A 37 7.94 -17.42 -7.81
N ASN A 38 9.14 -16.90 -8.12
CA ASN A 38 9.58 -16.61 -9.48
C ASN A 38 8.55 -15.79 -10.29
N ASN A 39 7.85 -14.87 -9.62
CA ASN A 39 6.80 -14.03 -10.19
C ASN A 39 7.02 -12.56 -9.80
N THR A 40 6.79 -11.65 -10.74
CA THR A 40 6.98 -10.19 -10.57
C THR A 40 5.69 -9.39 -10.43
N ALA A 41 4.54 -10.06 -10.34
CA ALA A 41 3.25 -9.41 -10.12
C ALA A 41 3.23 -8.60 -8.81
N CYS A 42 2.28 -7.66 -8.72
CA CYS A 42 2.20 -6.74 -7.58
C CYS A 42 1.59 -7.43 -6.34
N VAL A 43 2.42 -8.10 -5.54
CA VAL A 43 2.00 -8.80 -4.30
C VAL A 43 2.15 -7.93 -3.04
N PHE A 44 2.83 -6.78 -3.12
CA PHE A 44 2.90 -5.82 -2.02
C PHE A 44 2.58 -4.40 -2.52
N THR A 45 1.80 -3.66 -1.74
CA THR A 45 1.73 -2.20 -1.84
C THR A 45 2.80 -1.58 -0.94
N GLY A 46 3.00 -0.25 -0.96
CA GLY A 46 4.09 0.33 -0.17
C GLY A 46 5.49 0.12 -0.73
N LYS A 47 5.62 -0.33 -1.99
CA LYS A 47 6.90 -0.48 -2.69
C LYS A 47 7.56 0.88 -2.96
N GLY A 48 8.88 0.86 -3.15
CA GLY A 48 9.63 2.02 -3.61
C GLY A 48 9.41 2.29 -5.09
N LEU A 49 9.55 3.54 -5.52
CA LEU A 49 9.27 3.97 -6.89
C LEU A 49 10.07 3.19 -7.95
N SER A 50 11.32 2.86 -7.63
CA SER A 50 12.21 2.09 -8.53
C SER A 50 11.75 0.66 -8.81
N PHE A 51 10.75 0.14 -8.09
CA PHE A 51 10.26 -1.24 -8.25
C PHE A 51 8.73 -1.36 -8.13
N GLY A 52 8.00 -0.43 -8.75
CA GLY A 52 6.54 -0.49 -8.88
C GLY A 52 5.77 0.11 -7.70
N GLY A 53 6.39 1.06 -6.99
CA GLY A 53 5.70 1.94 -6.04
C GLY A 53 4.91 3.03 -6.76
N SER A 54 3.94 3.62 -6.05
CA SER A 54 3.15 4.75 -6.54
C SER A 54 3.70 6.07 -6.01
N LEU A 55 3.70 7.10 -6.86
CA LEU A 55 3.77 8.49 -6.41
C LEU A 55 2.58 8.79 -5.47
N ILE A 56 2.70 9.86 -4.68
CA ILE A 56 1.68 10.30 -3.70
C ILE A 56 1.48 9.34 -2.52
N ARG A 57 2.08 8.14 -2.50
CA ARG A 57 1.90 7.20 -1.38
C ARG A 57 2.25 7.80 0.00
N PRO A 58 3.38 8.52 0.18
CA PRO A 58 3.67 9.17 1.46
C PRO A 58 2.60 10.19 1.89
N GLU A 59 2.00 10.89 0.93
CA GLU A 59 1.03 11.96 1.15
C GLU A 59 -0.43 11.46 1.21
N ALA A 60 -0.71 10.27 0.67
CA ALA A 60 -2.05 9.78 0.34
C ALA A 60 -3.05 9.90 1.49
N THR A 61 -2.68 9.45 2.69
CA THR A 61 -3.56 9.50 3.86
C THR A 61 -3.83 10.94 4.32
N GLY A 62 -2.79 11.78 4.34
CA GLY A 62 -2.92 13.18 4.77
C GLY A 62 -3.75 14.00 3.78
N TYR A 63 -3.49 13.85 2.48
CA TYR A 63 -4.26 14.51 1.43
C TYR A 63 -5.72 14.02 1.43
N GLY A 64 -5.94 12.70 1.56
CA GLY A 64 -7.27 12.13 1.66
C GLY A 64 -8.09 12.69 2.82
N LEU A 65 -7.48 12.85 4.00
CA LEU A 65 -8.13 13.47 5.16
C LEU A 65 -8.57 14.91 4.87
N VAL A 66 -7.70 15.71 4.25
CA VAL A 66 -8.00 17.11 3.92
C VAL A 66 -9.06 17.19 2.84
N TYR A 67 -8.97 16.39 1.77
CA TYR A 67 -9.98 16.34 0.71
C TYR A 67 -11.35 15.92 1.25
N PHE A 68 -11.39 14.92 2.14
CA PHE A 68 -12.64 14.49 2.77
C PHE A 68 -13.25 15.61 3.63
N THR A 69 -12.43 16.26 4.46
CA THR A 69 -12.88 17.36 5.32
C THR A 69 -13.36 18.56 4.49
N GLU A 70 -12.67 18.87 3.40
CA GLU A 70 -13.06 19.92 2.47
C GLU A 70 -14.43 19.63 1.84
N ALA A 71 -14.67 18.39 1.39
CA ALA A 71 -15.95 17.97 0.85
C ALA A 71 -17.08 18.08 1.90
N MET A 72 -16.80 17.72 3.15
CA MET A 72 -17.75 17.87 4.26
C MET A 72 -18.12 19.34 4.51
N LEU A 73 -17.13 20.25 4.48
CA LEU A 73 -17.37 21.69 4.67
C LEU A 73 -18.14 22.32 3.49
N LYS A 74 -17.94 21.82 2.27
CA LYS A 74 -18.64 22.27 1.06
C LYS A 74 -20.06 21.71 0.94
N THR A 75 -20.39 20.64 1.67
CA THR A 75 -21.72 20.02 1.61
C THR A 75 -22.74 20.97 2.25
N PRO A 76 -23.78 21.43 1.50
CA PRO A 76 -24.82 22.28 2.06
C PRO A 76 -25.50 21.57 3.22
N ARG A 77 -25.65 22.22 4.37
CA ARG A 77 -26.53 21.70 5.40
C ARG A 77 -27.96 21.86 4.92
N TYR A 78 -28.67 20.76 4.67
CA TYR A 78 -30.12 20.77 4.73
C TYR A 78 -30.49 21.02 6.19
N GLY A 79 -30.79 22.27 6.52
CA GLY A 79 -31.27 22.66 7.85
C GLY A 79 -32.65 22.07 8.12
N PHE A 80 -32.88 21.71 9.39
CA PHE A 80 -34.22 21.68 9.98
C PHE A 80 -34.78 23.10 10.11
#